data_AF-A0A7Z9SZX2-F1
#
_entry.id   AF-A0A7Z9SZX2-F1
#
_cell.length_a   1.000
_cell.length_b   1.000
_cell.length_c   1.000
_cell.angle_alpha   90.00
_cell.angle_beta   90.00
_cell.angle_gamma   90.00
#
_symmetry.space_group_name_H-M   'P 1'
#
loop_
_entity.id
_entity.type
_entity.pdbx_description
1 polymer ?
#
loop_
_entity_poly.entity_id
_entity_poly.type
_entity_poly.pdbx_seq_one_letter_code
_entity_poly.pdbx_strand_id
1 'polypeptide(L)'
;MAGNPVLAKELFGDFVSSTWNPLFWHLIFIGLCIWIIVNGVKYGIERWSKIMMPAIIIILIMLVIRGLTLKNGMLGLEFLFKPKFSDLTANSVVLALGHSFFTLSLGMGTMITYGSYLKKDQNLLSSAFWVIFLDTAIAMLAGIAIFTTVFALGADPAGGAGLIFHVLPSIFSQLPGGIIWGTLFFFLLFLAALTSAISILEVVTAYFIDQKGWSRAKATVTFGGVAAAVGIFCSLSLGEFNDMSQIFGVSFFDLMDYASSKYMLPIGGMLTAIFIIWRWGVPALLAEMYLGMKDQLLNVRLMTILLGFAAFVIFAIIFNELVALFAGESLSEILFGPVE
;
A
#
# COMPACT_ATOMS: atom_id res chain seq x y z
N MET A 1 -1.00 -28.26 11.04
CA MET A 1 -0.42 -27.04 10.41
C MET A 1 1.10 -27.03 10.41
N ALA A 2 1.77 -27.60 11.42
CA ALA A 2 3.22 -27.48 11.53
C ALA A 2 3.97 -28.10 10.35
N GLY A 3 4.74 -27.29 9.62
CA GLY A 3 5.59 -27.75 8.52
C GLY A 3 4.89 -28.26 7.26
N ASN A 4 3.58 -28.02 7.08
CA ASN A 4 2.84 -28.43 5.88
C ASN A 4 2.26 -27.22 5.14
N PRO A 5 2.95 -26.68 4.12
CA PRO A 5 2.49 -25.54 3.32
C PRO A 5 1.19 -25.81 2.54
N VAL A 6 0.94 -27.07 2.13
CA VAL A 6 -0.28 -27.45 1.40
C VAL A 6 -1.49 -27.31 2.31
N LEU A 7 -1.41 -27.88 3.52
CA LEU A 7 -2.45 -27.75 4.52
C LEU A 7 -2.66 -26.29 4.95
N ALA A 8 -1.59 -25.50 5.04
CA ALA A 8 -1.71 -24.07 5.35
C ALA A 8 -2.43 -23.31 4.23
N LYS A 9 -2.18 -23.66 2.96
CA LYS A 9 -2.86 -23.09 1.79
C LYS A 9 -4.35 -23.47 1.77
N GLU A 10 -4.67 -24.73 2.04
CA GLU A 10 -6.06 -25.22 2.15
C GLU A 10 -6.82 -24.48 3.25
N LEU A 11 -6.27 -24.43 4.47
CA LEU A 11 -6.88 -23.73 5.60
C LEU A 11 -7.08 -22.23 5.33
N PHE A 12 -6.12 -21.59 4.65
CA PHE A 12 -6.26 -20.20 4.23
C PHE A 12 -7.37 -20.05 3.19
N GLY A 13 -7.44 -20.93 2.20
CA GLY A 13 -8.50 -20.99 1.19
C GLY A 13 -9.88 -21.16 1.81
N ASP A 14 -10.03 -22.09 2.74
CA ASP A 14 -11.26 -22.34 3.49
C ASP A 14 -11.66 -21.12 4.33
N PHE A 15 -10.67 -20.45 4.94
CA PHE A 15 -10.93 -19.23 5.71
C PHE A 15 -11.47 -18.12 4.82
N VAL A 16 -10.77 -17.77 3.72
CA VAL A 16 -11.16 -16.62 2.87
C VAL A 16 -12.43 -16.86 2.07
N SER A 17 -12.73 -18.13 1.73
CA SER A 17 -13.96 -18.49 1.02
C SER A 17 -15.17 -18.66 1.95
N SER A 18 -14.95 -18.82 3.27
CA SER A 18 -16.05 -18.93 4.23
C SER A 18 -16.84 -17.63 4.34
N THR A 19 -18.17 -17.74 4.47
CA THR A 19 -19.06 -16.58 4.51
C THR A 19 -18.87 -15.70 5.74
N TRP A 20 -18.63 -16.29 6.92
CA TRP A 20 -18.73 -15.54 8.18
C TRP A 20 -17.40 -15.12 8.79
N ASN A 21 -16.35 -15.95 8.70
CA ASN A 21 -15.10 -15.67 9.40
C ASN A 21 -14.41 -14.39 8.89
N PRO A 22 -14.16 -14.22 7.57
CA PRO A 22 -13.55 -12.99 7.05
C PRO A 22 -14.40 -11.76 7.33
N LEU A 23 -15.73 -11.86 7.20
CA LEU A 23 -16.65 -10.75 7.44
C LEU A 23 -16.60 -10.27 8.88
N PHE A 24 -16.56 -11.19 9.84
CA PHE A 24 -16.44 -10.85 11.25
C PHE A 24 -15.17 -10.03 11.53
N TRP A 25 -14.02 -10.49 11.04
CA TRP A 25 -12.74 -9.80 11.23
C TRP A 25 -12.66 -8.48 10.48
N HIS A 26 -13.22 -8.40 9.27
CA HIS A 26 -13.37 -7.16 8.49
C HIS A 26 -14.18 -6.11 9.24
N LEU A 27 -15.34 -6.49 9.81
CA LEU A 27 -16.20 -5.57 10.57
C LEU A 27 -15.52 -5.09 11.85
N ILE A 28 -14.78 -5.95 12.55
CA ILE A 28 -13.96 -5.53 13.69
C ILE A 28 -12.91 -4.52 13.24
N PHE A 29 -12.19 -4.81 12.16
CA PHE A 29 -11.13 -3.96 11.64
C PHE A 29 -11.64 -2.57 11.27
N ILE A 30 -12.71 -2.49 10.48
CA ILE A 30 -13.34 -1.21 10.12
C ILE A 30 -13.90 -0.50 11.37
N GLY A 31 -14.47 -1.24 12.32
CA GLY A 31 -14.92 -0.69 13.60
C GLY A 31 -13.80 0.00 14.37
N LEU A 32 -12.59 -0.57 14.38
CA LEU A 32 -11.40 0.04 14.99
C LEU A 32 -10.97 1.31 14.24
N CYS A 33 -10.98 1.30 12.91
CA CYS A 33 -10.70 2.50 12.11
C CYS A 33 -11.67 3.64 12.43
N ILE A 34 -12.98 3.35 12.44
CA ILE A 34 -14.02 4.31 12.78
C ILE A 34 -13.78 4.86 14.18
N TRP A 35 -13.56 3.98 15.16
CA TRP A 35 -13.33 4.37 16.54
C TRP A 35 -12.13 5.33 16.68
N ILE A 36 -11.01 5.05 16.01
CA ILE A 36 -9.84 5.92 16.06
C ILE A 36 -10.14 7.28 15.43
N ILE A 37 -10.80 7.31 14.27
CA ILE A 37 -11.07 8.57 13.54
C ILE A 37 -12.11 9.44 14.26
N VAL A 38 -13.13 8.85 14.89
CA VAL A 38 -14.14 9.61 15.64
C VAL A 38 -13.50 10.37 16.81
N ASN A 39 -12.43 9.86 17.40
CA ASN A 39 -11.65 10.55 18.43
C ASN A 39 -10.82 11.75 17.92
N GLY A 40 -10.88 12.04 16.61
CA GLY A 40 -10.25 13.19 15.98
C GLY A 40 -8.76 13.03 15.68
N VAL A 41 -8.18 14.04 15.03
CA VAL A 41 -6.80 13.99 14.54
C VAL A 41 -5.79 13.87 15.68
N LYS A 42 -5.90 14.70 16.72
CA LYS A 42 -4.92 14.75 17.83
C LYS A 42 -5.04 13.56 18.79
N TYR A 43 -6.25 13.25 19.24
CA TYR A 43 -6.48 12.22 20.27
C TYR A 43 -6.74 10.82 19.70
N GLY A 44 -7.12 10.73 18.43
CA GLY A 44 -7.21 9.49 17.67
C GLY A 44 -5.95 9.25 16.85
N ILE A 45 -5.92 9.80 15.64
CA ILE A 45 -4.92 9.47 14.60
C ILE A 45 -3.49 9.67 15.11
N GLU A 46 -3.14 10.86 15.59
CA GLU A 46 -1.78 11.20 16.04
C GLU A 46 -1.36 10.35 17.25
N ARG A 47 -2.23 10.19 18.24
CA ARG A 47 -1.95 9.39 19.44
C ARG A 47 -1.66 7.94 19.09
N TRP A 48 -2.52 7.33 18.27
CA TRP A 48 -2.37 5.93 17.89
C TRP A 48 -1.17 5.73 16.97
N SER A 49 -0.90 6.64 16.02
CA SER A 49 0.29 6.59 15.18
C SER A 49 1.60 6.67 15.98
N LYS A 50 1.65 7.48 17.05
CA LYS A 50 2.81 7.56 17.96
C LYS A 50 3.08 6.26 18.73
N ILE A 51 2.10 5.37 18.84
CA ILE A 51 2.24 4.06 19.49
C ILE A 51 2.54 2.98 18.46
N MET A 52 1.76 2.95 17.37
CA MET A 52 1.85 1.92 16.33
C MET A 52 3.16 1.99 15.55
N MET A 53 3.63 3.19 15.19
CA MET A 53 4.85 3.33 14.36
C MET A 53 6.11 2.79 15.07
N PRO A 54 6.40 3.14 16.34
CA PRO A 54 7.50 2.51 17.06
C PRO A 54 7.32 1.00 17.26
N ALA A 55 6.09 0.54 17.52
CA ALA A 55 5.81 -0.88 17.67
C ALA A 55 6.11 -1.66 16.37
N ILE A 56 5.70 -1.14 15.21
CA ILE A 56 6.02 -1.71 13.90
C ILE A 56 7.53 -1.84 13.74
N ILE A 57 8.30 -0.77 13.99
CA ILE A 57 9.76 -0.78 13.83
C ILE A 57 10.41 -1.81 14.76
N ILE A 58 10.02 -1.85 16.04
CA ILE A 58 10.57 -2.80 17.02
C ILE A 58 10.30 -4.24 16.60
N ILE A 59 9.06 -4.54 16.23
CA ILE A 59 8.66 -5.88 15.79
C ILE A 59 9.42 -6.27 14.52
N LEU A 60 9.54 -5.34 13.58
CA LEU A 60 10.24 -5.56 12.33
C LEU A 60 11.71 -5.89 12.54
N ILE A 61 12.41 -5.13 13.40
CA ILE A 61 13.80 -5.41 13.76
C ILE A 61 13.94 -6.79 14.39
N MET A 62 13.04 -7.18 15.30
CA MET A 62 13.07 -8.53 15.88
C MET A 62 12.92 -9.63 14.83
N LEU A 63 12.03 -9.46 13.86
CA LEU A 63 11.82 -10.41 12.76
C LEU A 63 13.03 -10.47 11.82
N VAL A 64 13.64 -9.33 11.49
CA VAL A 64 14.87 -9.26 10.69
C VAL A 64 16.01 -10.01 11.38
N ILE A 65 16.27 -9.72 12.65
CA ILE A 65 17.31 -10.42 13.43
C ILE A 65 17.03 -11.92 13.43
N ARG A 66 15.77 -12.31 13.66
CA ARG A 66 15.40 -13.73 13.66
C ARG A 66 15.70 -14.38 12.32
N GLY A 67 15.21 -13.82 11.22
CA GLY A 67 15.41 -14.36 9.87
C GLY A 67 16.89 -14.50 9.50
N LEU A 68 17.72 -13.51 9.83
CA LEU A 68 19.17 -13.54 9.58
C LEU A 68 19.91 -14.60 10.41
N THR A 69 19.44 -14.90 11.62
CA THR A 69 20.05 -15.95 12.48
C THR A 69 19.67 -17.37 12.09
N LEU A 70 18.69 -17.55 11.18
CA LEU A 70 18.33 -18.87 10.71
C LEU A 70 19.37 -19.43 9.73
N LYS A 71 19.56 -20.75 9.77
CA LYS A 71 20.38 -21.45 8.78
C LYS A 71 19.86 -21.13 7.38
N ASN A 72 20.75 -20.77 6.46
CA ASN A 72 20.44 -20.34 5.08
C ASN A 72 19.68 -19.01 4.96
N GLY A 73 19.38 -18.29 6.05
CA GLY A 73 18.66 -17.02 5.99
C GLY A 73 19.40 -15.94 5.19
N MET A 74 20.73 -15.97 5.21
CA MET A 74 21.57 -15.05 4.41
C MET A 74 21.34 -15.17 2.89
N LEU A 75 20.85 -16.31 2.38
CA LEU A 75 20.48 -16.44 0.97
C LEU A 75 19.31 -15.51 0.60
N GLY A 76 18.44 -15.17 1.55
CA GLY A 76 17.37 -14.20 1.35
C GLY A 76 17.91 -12.77 1.11
N LEU A 77 19.06 -12.42 1.69
CA LEU A 77 19.73 -11.16 1.37
C LEU A 77 20.32 -11.17 -0.04
N GLU A 78 20.92 -12.30 -0.46
CA GLU A 78 21.41 -12.44 -1.82
C GLU A 78 20.25 -12.33 -2.82
N PHE A 79 19.12 -12.98 -2.55
CA PHE A 79 17.93 -12.87 -3.38
C PHE A 79 17.44 -11.42 -3.50
N LEU A 80 17.41 -10.67 -2.39
CA LEU A 80 16.86 -9.30 -2.37
C LEU A 80 17.81 -8.25 -2.97
N PHE A 81 19.12 -8.39 -2.76
CA PHE A 81 20.09 -7.34 -3.06
C PHE A 81 21.02 -7.65 -4.23
N LYS A 82 21.06 -8.89 -4.74
CA LYS A 82 21.86 -9.21 -5.92
C LYS A 82 21.11 -8.74 -7.17
N PRO A 83 21.59 -7.69 -7.86
CA PRO A 83 20.89 -7.17 -9.02
C PRO A 83 20.92 -8.20 -10.16
N LYS A 84 19.75 -8.46 -10.73
CA LYS A 84 19.59 -9.26 -11.95
C LYS A 84 19.15 -8.33 -13.07
N PHE A 85 20.10 -7.87 -13.87
CA PHE A 85 19.81 -6.93 -14.96
C PHE A 85 18.94 -7.55 -16.07
N SER A 86 18.89 -8.89 -16.15
CA SER A 86 17.91 -9.61 -16.99
C SER A 86 16.46 -9.28 -16.63
N ASP A 87 16.20 -8.99 -15.35
CA ASP A 87 14.84 -8.79 -14.83
C ASP A 87 14.42 -7.31 -14.96
N LEU A 88 15.33 -6.43 -15.41
CA LEU A 88 15.09 -5.02 -15.64
C LEU A 88 14.46 -4.80 -17.02
N THR A 89 13.16 -5.10 -17.10
CA THR A 89 12.35 -4.92 -18.31
C THR A 89 11.55 -3.62 -18.24
N ALA A 90 11.02 -3.16 -19.38
CA ALA A 90 10.10 -2.02 -19.41
C ALA A 90 8.88 -2.26 -18.50
N ASN A 91 8.36 -3.50 -18.47
CA ASN A 91 7.26 -3.88 -17.59
C ASN A 91 7.65 -3.81 -16.11
N SER A 92 8.84 -4.31 -15.74
CA SER A 92 9.35 -4.24 -14.35
C SER A 92 9.46 -2.79 -13.87
N VAL A 93 9.88 -1.87 -14.74
CA VAL A 93 9.95 -0.42 -14.42
C VAL A 93 8.55 0.16 -14.19
N VAL A 94 7.58 -0.18 -15.05
CA VAL A 94 6.18 0.25 -14.92
C VAL A 94 5.57 -0.25 -13.60
N LEU A 95 5.76 -1.53 -13.26
CA LEU A 95 5.27 -2.12 -12.02
C LEU A 95 5.91 -1.48 -10.78
N ALA A 96 7.22 -1.25 -10.79
CA ALA A 96 7.93 -0.60 -9.70
C ALA A 96 7.43 0.84 -9.47
N LEU A 97 7.18 1.58 -10.55
CA LEU A 97 6.60 2.93 -10.49
C LEU A 97 5.17 2.91 -9.94
N GLY A 98 4.31 2.01 -10.42
CA GLY A 98 2.95 1.83 -9.84
C GLY A 98 3.00 1.53 -8.34
N HIS A 99 3.89 0.62 -7.92
CA HIS A 99 4.08 0.29 -6.50
C HIS A 99 4.55 1.50 -5.68
N SER A 100 5.47 2.32 -6.20
CA SER A 100 5.96 3.53 -5.52
C SER A 100 4.85 4.55 -5.22
N PHE A 101 3.87 4.69 -6.11
CA PHE A 101 2.73 5.58 -5.88
C PHE A 101 1.81 5.02 -4.80
N PHE A 102 1.56 3.71 -4.85
CA PHE A 102 0.70 3.03 -3.89
C PHE A 102 1.28 3.10 -2.48
N THR A 103 2.55 2.74 -2.29
CA THR A 103 3.19 2.72 -0.96
C THR A 103 3.25 4.12 -0.33
N LEU A 104 3.49 5.15 -1.14
CA LEU A 104 3.49 6.55 -0.69
C LEU A 104 2.08 7.14 -0.51
N SER A 105 1.01 6.37 -0.71
CA SER A 105 -0.38 6.84 -0.64
C SER A 105 -0.65 8.06 -1.55
N LEU A 106 -0.03 8.10 -2.73
CA LEU A 106 -0.18 9.20 -3.67
C LEU A 106 -1.44 9.01 -4.54
N GLY A 107 -2.10 10.11 -4.88
CA GLY A 107 -3.25 10.13 -5.79
C GLY A 107 -4.62 9.87 -5.17
N MET A 108 -4.69 9.45 -3.91
CA MET A 108 -5.96 9.28 -3.14
C MET A 108 -6.29 10.47 -2.22
N GLY A 109 -5.46 11.51 -2.16
CA GLY A 109 -5.72 12.71 -1.35
C GLY A 109 -5.29 12.63 0.12
N THR A 110 -4.81 11.49 0.61
CA THR A 110 -4.28 11.31 1.98
C THR A 110 -3.24 12.35 2.36
N MET A 111 -2.25 12.58 1.48
CA MET A 111 -1.20 13.57 1.73
C MET A 111 -1.74 15.02 1.73
N ILE A 112 -2.79 15.30 0.96
CA ILE A 112 -3.46 16.61 0.97
C ILE A 112 -4.22 16.80 2.29
N THR A 113 -4.97 15.78 2.71
CA THR A 113 -5.71 15.79 3.98
C THR A 113 -4.77 15.97 5.17
N TYR A 114 -3.69 15.19 5.26
CA TYR A 114 -2.71 15.35 6.35
C TYR A 114 -1.94 16.67 6.26
N GLY A 115 -1.61 17.12 5.05
CA GLY A 115 -1.01 18.44 4.82
C GLY A 115 -1.88 19.59 5.32
N SER A 116 -3.21 19.47 5.21
CA SER A 116 -4.16 20.48 5.70
C SER A 116 -4.15 20.68 7.22
N TYR A 117 -3.63 19.70 7.98
CA TYR A 117 -3.49 19.76 9.43
C TYR A 117 -2.15 20.35 9.88
N LEU A 118 -1.22 20.59 8.95
CA LEU A 118 0.09 21.17 9.26
C LEU A 118 0.02 22.70 9.41
N LYS A 119 0.95 23.23 10.20
CA LYS A 119 1.18 24.67 10.29
C LYS A 119 1.92 25.17 9.05
N LYS A 120 1.70 26.44 8.68
CA LYS A 120 2.32 27.07 7.50
C LYS A 120 3.85 27.22 7.59
N ASP A 121 4.43 27.14 8.78
CA ASP A 121 5.86 27.26 9.04
C ASP A 121 6.63 25.92 8.90
N GLN A 122 5.92 24.83 8.59
CA GLN A 122 6.53 23.51 8.45
C GLN A 122 7.23 23.36 7.10
N ASN A 123 8.42 22.78 7.10
CA ASN A 123 9.16 22.47 5.89
C ASN A 123 8.58 21.22 5.21
N LEU A 124 7.73 21.44 4.21
CA LEU A 124 7.06 20.36 3.46
C LEU A 124 8.06 19.49 2.68
N LEU A 125 9.14 20.07 2.15
CA LEU A 125 10.15 19.30 1.40
C LEU A 125 10.90 18.32 2.30
N SER A 126 11.35 18.78 3.47
CA SER A 126 11.99 17.91 4.45
C SER A 126 11.05 16.81 4.95
N SER A 127 9.77 17.16 5.17
CA SER A 127 8.75 16.20 5.57
C SER A 127 8.54 15.13 4.49
N ALA A 128 8.47 15.52 3.21
CA ALA A 128 8.34 14.58 2.09
C ALA A 128 9.53 13.62 2.00
N PHE A 129 10.78 14.11 2.16
CA PHE A 129 11.96 13.24 2.17
C PHE A 129 11.95 12.24 3.33
N TRP A 130 11.53 12.66 4.53
CA TRP A 130 11.41 11.75 5.67
C TRP A 130 10.36 10.67 5.45
N VAL A 131 9.22 11.02 4.86
CA VAL A 131 8.18 10.05 4.50
C VAL A 131 8.71 9.03 3.51
N ILE A 132 9.33 9.49 2.41
CA ILE A 132 9.89 8.61 1.37
C ILE A 132 10.97 7.69 1.95
N PHE A 133 11.88 8.25 2.76
CA PHE A 133 12.96 7.49 3.37
C PHE A 133 12.43 6.41 4.33
N LEU A 134 11.52 6.77 5.25
CA LEU A 134 10.98 5.84 6.23
C LEU A 134 10.12 4.75 5.59
N ASP A 135 9.28 5.11 4.61
CA ASP A 135 8.49 4.16 3.83
C ASP A 135 9.39 3.13 3.14
N THR A 136 10.40 3.62 2.40
CA THR A 136 11.36 2.75 1.70
C THR A 136 12.15 1.88 2.69
N ALA A 137 12.63 2.46 3.79
CA ALA A 137 13.40 1.72 4.79
C ALA A 137 12.57 0.62 5.47
N ILE A 138 11.31 0.89 5.80
CA ILE A 138 10.39 -0.11 6.37
C ILE A 138 10.10 -1.20 5.33
N ALA A 139 9.85 -0.85 4.07
CA ALA A 139 9.64 -1.82 2.99
C ALA A 139 10.87 -2.73 2.80
N MET A 140 12.08 -2.16 2.82
CA MET A 140 13.33 -2.92 2.76
C MET A 140 13.49 -3.86 3.94
N LEU A 141 13.24 -3.39 5.17
CA LEU A 141 13.31 -4.22 6.37
C LEU A 141 12.26 -5.35 6.35
N ALA A 142 11.06 -5.08 5.84
CA ALA A 142 10.01 -6.10 5.63
C ALA A 142 10.44 -7.14 4.60
N GLY A 143 11.01 -6.71 3.47
CA GLY A 143 11.61 -7.60 2.48
C GLY A 143 12.68 -8.50 3.10
N ILE A 144 13.59 -7.93 3.90
CA ILE A 144 14.62 -8.71 4.61
C ILE A 144 13.97 -9.73 5.55
N ALA A 145 13.03 -9.32 6.40
CA ALA A 145 12.37 -10.22 7.34
C ALA A 145 11.66 -11.39 6.63
N ILE A 146 10.95 -11.11 5.53
CA ILE A 146 10.22 -12.10 4.75
C ILE A 146 11.20 -13.04 4.04
N PHE A 147 12.09 -12.51 3.19
CA PHE A 147 12.93 -13.36 2.33
C PHE A 147 13.98 -14.14 3.11
N THR A 148 14.56 -13.58 4.18
CA THR A 148 15.50 -14.36 5.01
C THR A 148 14.80 -15.56 5.67
N THR A 149 13.54 -15.40 6.08
CA THR A 149 12.76 -16.49 6.68
C THR A 149 12.30 -17.51 5.62
N VAL A 150 11.87 -17.05 4.44
CA VAL A 150 11.47 -17.91 3.31
C VAL A 150 12.63 -18.79 2.83
N PHE A 151 13.80 -18.21 2.62
CA PHE A 151 14.99 -18.94 2.15
C PHE A 151 15.58 -19.86 3.22
N ALA A 152 15.55 -19.45 4.49
CA ALA A 152 16.02 -20.29 5.58
C ALA A 152 15.30 -21.65 5.65
N LEU A 153 14.04 -21.69 5.20
CA LEU A 153 13.16 -22.83 5.31
C LEU A 153 12.81 -23.45 3.93
N GLY A 154 13.51 -23.03 2.87
CA GLY A 154 13.43 -23.65 1.54
C GLY A 154 12.09 -23.44 0.83
N ALA A 155 11.36 -22.37 1.14
CA ALA A 155 10.09 -22.05 0.50
C ALA A 155 10.28 -21.21 -0.77
N ASP A 156 9.31 -21.27 -1.68
CA ASP A 156 9.31 -20.52 -2.93
C ASP A 156 9.01 -19.01 -2.67
N PRO A 157 9.92 -18.09 -3.04
CA PRO A 157 9.69 -16.65 -2.91
C PRO A 157 8.61 -16.09 -3.85
N ALA A 158 8.18 -16.83 -4.88
CA ALA A 158 7.22 -16.36 -5.90
C ALA A 158 5.73 -16.51 -5.51
N GLY A 159 5.43 -16.75 -4.23
CA GLY A 159 4.06 -17.05 -3.76
C GLY A 159 3.03 -15.91 -3.78
N GLY A 160 3.39 -14.71 -4.23
CA GLY A 160 2.50 -13.53 -4.27
C GLY A 160 1.87 -13.20 -2.90
N ALA A 161 0.60 -12.78 -2.87
CA ALA A 161 -0.15 -12.56 -1.63
C ALA A 161 -0.19 -13.82 -0.73
N GLY A 162 -0.13 -15.00 -1.34
CA GLY A 162 -0.07 -16.28 -0.66
C GLY A 162 1.19 -16.49 0.19
N LEU A 163 2.30 -15.83 -0.14
CA LEU A 163 3.54 -15.91 0.63
C LEU A 163 3.31 -15.50 2.10
N ILE A 164 2.54 -14.44 2.31
CA ILE A 164 2.26 -13.91 3.63
C ILE A 164 1.31 -14.81 4.42
N PHE A 165 0.28 -15.35 3.76
CA PHE A 165 -0.86 -15.96 4.46
C PHE A 165 -0.87 -17.49 4.51
N HIS A 166 -0.04 -18.18 3.73
CA HIS A 166 0.12 -19.63 3.88
C HIS A 166 1.57 -20.08 3.97
N VAL A 167 2.50 -19.43 3.25
CA VAL A 167 3.92 -19.81 3.32
C VAL A 167 4.51 -19.44 4.69
N LEU A 168 4.42 -18.18 5.12
CA LEU A 168 4.98 -17.75 6.41
C LEU A 168 4.37 -18.42 7.66
N PRO A 169 3.04 -18.66 7.77
CA PRO A 169 2.48 -19.43 8.89
C PRO A 169 3.04 -20.85 9.00
N SER A 170 3.15 -21.54 7.86
CA SER A 170 3.71 -22.89 7.82
C SER A 170 5.19 -22.91 8.23
N ILE A 171 5.89 -21.82 7.99
CA ILE A 171 7.30 -21.58 8.30
C ILE A 171 7.51 -21.28 9.78
N PHE A 172 6.74 -20.34 10.36
CA PHE A 172 6.90 -19.98 11.78
C PHE A 172 6.70 -21.17 12.69
N SER A 173 5.75 -22.06 12.38
CA SER A 173 5.47 -23.27 13.15
C SER A 173 6.66 -24.25 13.28
N GLN A 174 7.67 -24.13 12.41
CA GLN A 174 8.88 -24.95 12.44
C GLN A 174 9.99 -24.35 13.32
N LEU A 175 9.86 -23.08 13.70
CA LEU A 175 10.84 -22.40 14.52
C LEU A 175 10.60 -22.69 16.01
N PRO A 176 11.66 -22.82 16.82
CA PRO A 176 11.54 -22.69 18.26
C PRO A 176 10.86 -21.36 18.62
N GLY A 177 9.79 -21.43 19.41
CA GLY A 177 8.95 -20.26 19.71
C GLY A 177 8.10 -19.77 18.54
N GLY A 178 7.79 -20.63 17.57
CA GLY A 178 7.07 -20.28 16.33
C GLY A 178 5.79 -19.47 16.50
N ILE A 179 5.01 -19.76 17.54
CA ILE A 179 3.80 -18.99 17.88
C ILE A 179 4.13 -17.52 18.15
N ILE A 180 5.24 -17.22 18.84
CA ILE A 180 5.68 -15.86 19.13
C ILE A 180 5.99 -15.14 17.82
N TRP A 181 6.80 -15.76 16.95
CA TRP A 181 7.22 -15.16 15.67
C TRP A 181 6.04 -14.92 14.73
N GLY A 182 5.13 -15.90 14.62
CA GLY A 182 3.91 -15.75 13.83
C GLY A 182 2.99 -14.66 14.38
N THR A 183 2.81 -14.60 15.70
CA THR A 183 1.99 -13.56 16.34
C THR A 183 2.57 -12.19 16.10
N LEU A 184 3.88 -12.01 16.29
CA LEU A 184 4.58 -10.76 16.01
C LEU A 184 4.41 -10.32 14.55
N PHE A 185 4.58 -11.24 13.60
CA PHE A 185 4.43 -10.95 12.18
C PHE A 185 3.01 -10.50 11.81
N PHE A 186 1.98 -11.27 12.18
CA PHE A 186 0.59 -10.88 11.88
C PHE A 186 0.12 -9.66 12.65
N PHE A 187 0.64 -9.45 13.86
CA PHE A 187 0.35 -8.23 14.62
C PHE A 187 1.00 -7.00 13.97
N LEU A 188 2.23 -7.12 13.45
CA LEU A 188 2.85 -6.07 12.63
C LEU A 188 2.02 -5.75 11.40
N LEU A 189 1.59 -6.76 10.65
CA LEU A 189 0.74 -6.57 9.47
C LEU A 189 -0.58 -5.89 9.82
N PHE A 190 -1.21 -6.30 10.92
CA PHE A 190 -2.42 -5.67 11.44
C PHE A 190 -2.19 -4.19 11.76
N LEU A 191 -1.11 -3.84 12.48
CA LEU A 191 -0.80 -2.45 12.81
C LEU A 191 -0.53 -1.61 11.56
N ALA A 192 0.23 -2.14 10.61
CA ALA A 192 0.54 -1.47 9.34
C ALA A 192 -0.73 -1.24 8.50
N ALA A 193 -1.57 -2.26 8.36
CA ALA A 193 -2.86 -2.15 7.67
C ALA A 193 -3.78 -1.14 8.36
N LEU A 194 -3.83 -1.16 9.69
CA LEU A 194 -4.67 -0.25 10.48
C LEU A 194 -4.26 1.21 10.27
N THR A 195 -2.96 1.52 10.30
CA THR A 195 -2.46 2.89 10.03
C THR A 195 -2.86 3.41 8.66
N SER A 196 -2.79 2.56 7.62
CA SER A 196 -3.16 2.94 6.25
C SER A 196 -4.67 3.05 6.07
N ALA A 197 -5.45 2.16 6.65
CA ALA A 197 -6.90 2.24 6.57
C ALA A 197 -7.46 3.50 7.25
N ILE A 198 -6.86 3.90 8.38
CA ILE A 198 -7.21 5.16 9.06
C ILE A 198 -6.95 6.36 8.15
N SER A 199 -5.79 6.40 7.47
CA SER A 199 -5.45 7.54 6.60
C SER A 199 -6.41 7.64 5.42
N ILE A 200 -6.75 6.53 4.78
CA ILE A 200 -7.67 6.48 3.64
C ILE A 200 -9.09 6.93 4.05
N LEU A 201 -9.63 6.41 5.16
CA LEU A 201 -10.97 6.79 5.62
C LEU A 201 -11.03 8.25 6.12
N GLU A 202 -9.91 8.81 6.60
CA GLU A 202 -9.84 10.22 6.98
C GLU A 202 -10.00 11.17 5.78
N VAL A 203 -9.60 10.77 4.56
CA VAL A 203 -9.75 11.61 3.36
C VAL A 203 -11.21 11.99 3.12
N VAL A 204 -12.08 10.98 3.01
CA VAL A 204 -13.51 11.22 2.76
C VAL A 204 -14.20 11.84 3.97
N THR A 205 -13.74 11.48 5.19
CA THR A 205 -14.22 12.10 6.43
C THR A 205 -13.95 13.61 6.43
N ALA A 206 -12.72 14.03 6.17
CA ALA A 206 -12.30 15.43 6.14
C ALA A 206 -13.05 16.22 5.06
N TYR A 207 -13.20 15.66 3.85
CA TYR A 207 -13.96 16.31 2.78
C TYR A 207 -15.40 16.65 3.20
N PHE A 208 -16.13 15.70 3.81
CA PHE A 208 -17.53 15.95 4.22
C PHE A 208 -17.63 16.88 5.44
N ILE A 209 -16.62 16.92 6.29
CA ILE A 209 -16.56 17.93 7.37
C ILE A 209 -16.37 19.32 6.75
N ASP A 210 -15.33 19.51 5.96
CA ASP A 210 -14.90 20.83 5.50
C ASP A 210 -15.82 21.41 4.42
N GLN A 211 -16.28 20.56 3.47
CA GLN A 211 -17.05 21.01 2.30
C GLN A 211 -18.57 20.89 2.50
N LYS A 212 -19.01 19.99 3.39
CA LYS A 212 -20.44 19.73 3.61
C LYS A 212 -20.91 20.06 5.03
N GLY A 213 -20.00 20.48 5.92
CA GLY A 213 -20.34 20.87 7.30
C GLY A 213 -20.85 19.71 8.16
N TRP A 214 -20.52 18.46 7.82
CA TRP A 214 -20.95 17.32 8.62
C TRP A 214 -20.16 17.24 9.93
N SER A 215 -20.78 16.69 10.98
CA SER A 215 -20.02 16.31 12.16
C SER A 215 -19.07 15.16 11.83
N ARG A 216 -17.90 15.14 12.46
CA ARG A 216 -16.89 14.09 12.27
C ARG A 216 -17.48 12.69 12.48
N ALA A 217 -18.19 12.49 13.58
CA ALA A 217 -18.85 11.21 13.87
C ALA A 217 -19.81 10.77 12.76
N LYS A 218 -20.63 11.69 12.25
CA LYS A 218 -21.55 11.39 11.14
C LYS A 218 -20.78 10.99 9.88
N ALA A 219 -19.76 11.77 9.49
CA ALA A 219 -18.98 11.48 8.29
C ALA A 219 -18.25 10.14 8.41
N THR A 220 -17.51 9.92 9.50
CA THR A 220 -16.72 8.69 9.71
C THR A 220 -17.60 7.45 9.78
N VAL A 221 -18.71 7.46 10.53
CA VAL A 221 -19.61 6.29 10.63
C VAL A 221 -20.29 6.01 9.28
N THR A 222 -20.68 7.05 8.54
CA THR A 222 -21.32 6.88 7.23
C THR A 222 -20.35 6.24 6.24
N PHE A 223 -19.15 6.82 6.05
CA PHE A 223 -18.20 6.31 5.07
C PHE A 223 -17.48 5.04 5.53
N GLY A 224 -17.30 4.85 6.84
CA GLY A 224 -16.89 3.57 7.40
C GLY A 224 -17.93 2.48 7.16
N GLY A 225 -19.23 2.79 7.27
CA GLY A 225 -20.32 1.89 6.91
C GLY A 225 -20.34 1.55 5.41
N VAL A 226 -20.09 2.53 4.54
CA VAL A 226 -19.94 2.30 3.09
C VAL A 226 -18.74 1.39 2.82
N ALA A 227 -17.58 1.65 3.42
CA ALA A 227 -16.40 0.82 3.29
C ALA A 227 -16.62 -0.60 3.83
N ALA A 228 -17.35 -0.74 4.94
CA ALA A 228 -17.76 -2.04 5.47
C ALA A 228 -18.62 -2.80 4.46
N ALA A 229 -19.66 -2.15 3.91
CA ALA A 229 -20.56 -2.74 2.93
C ALA A 229 -19.83 -3.18 1.67
N VAL A 230 -19.00 -2.32 1.07
CA VAL A 230 -18.19 -2.67 -0.11
C VAL A 230 -17.23 -3.83 0.21
N GLY A 231 -16.56 -3.79 1.36
CA GLY A 231 -15.65 -4.86 1.77
C GLY A 231 -16.34 -6.20 2.05
N ILE A 232 -17.62 -6.21 2.45
CA ILE A 232 -18.42 -7.44 2.53
C ILE A 232 -18.54 -8.07 1.14
N PHE A 233 -18.90 -7.28 0.11
CA PHE A 233 -18.98 -7.79 -1.26
C PHE A 233 -17.63 -8.28 -1.78
N CYS A 234 -16.54 -7.55 -1.50
CA CYS A 234 -15.18 -7.98 -1.85
C CYS A 234 -14.85 -9.34 -1.20
N SER A 235 -15.09 -9.48 0.10
CA SER A 235 -14.82 -10.72 0.82
C SER A 235 -15.66 -11.90 0.32
N LEU A 236 -16.96 -11.69 0.07
CA LEU A 236 -17.84 -12.75 -0.42
C LEU A 236 -17.44 -13.22 -1.82
N SER A 237 -16.86 -12.34 -2.64
CA SER A 237 -16.33 -12.71 -3.96
C SER A 237 -15.09 -13.60 -3.96
N LEU A 238 -14.46 -13.78 -2.81
CA LEU A 238 -13.40 -14.78 -2.65
C LEU A 238 -13.95 -16.18 -2.34
N GLY A 239 -15.25 -16.31 -2.08
CA GLY A 239 -15.97 -17.56 -1.87
C GLY A 239 -16.92 -17.88 -3.02
N GLU A 240 -18.13 -18.33 -2.68
CA GLU A 240 -19.13 -18.77 -3.67
C GLU A 240 -19.82 -17.61 -4.40
N PHE A 241 -19.76 -16.39 -3.86
CA PHE A 241 -20.43 -15.22 -4.45
C PHE A 241 -19.59 -14.59 -5.58
N ASN A 242 -19.51 -15.25 -6.73
CA ASN A 242 -18.67 -14.82 -7.86
C ASN A 242 -19.45 -14.23 -9.06
N ASP A 243 -20.37 -13.31 -8.78
CA ASP A 243 -21.24 -12.70 -9.81
C ASP A 243 -20.43 -11.96 -10.90
N MET A 244 -19.34 -11.28 -10.51
CA MET A 244 -18.51 -10.51 -11.45
C MET A 244 -17.52 -11.37 -12.26
N SER A 245 -17.14 -12.55 -11.77
CA SER A 245 -16.25 -13.45 -12.53
C SER A 245 -16.91 -13.96 -13.80
N GLN A 246 -18.24 -14.07 -13.82
CA GLN A 246 -18.99 -14.47 -15.00
C GLN A 246 -19.08 -13.37 -16.07
N ILE A 247 -18.97 -12.09 -15.67
CA ILE A 247 -19.12 -10.94 -16.57
C ILE A 247 -17.76 -10.40 -17.01
N PHE A 248 -16.81 -10.27 -16.09
CA PHE A 248 -15.52 -9.60 -16.31
C PHE A 248 -14.32 -10.55 -16.25
N GLY A 249 -14.53 -11.85 -15.97
CA GLY A 249 -13.45 -12.84 -15.84
C GLY A 249 -12.58 -12.68 -14.59
N VAL A 250 -12.96 -11.78 -13.66
CA VAL A 250 -12.23 -11.49 -12.42
C VAL A 250 -13.18 -11.40 -11.24
N SER A 251 -12.71 -11.66 -10.01
CA SER A 251 -13.54 -11.50 -8.82
C SER A 251 -13.92 -10.03 -8.58
N PHE A 252 -14.95 -9.77 -7.78
CA PHE A 252 -15.27 -8.39 -7.40
C PHE A 252 -14.15 -7.76 -6.57
N PHE A 253 -13.44 -8.55 -5.76
CA PHE A 253 -12.23 -8.13 -5.05
C PHE A 253 -11.17 -7.61 -6.03
N ASP A 254 -10.82 -8.40 -7.05
CA ASP A 254 -9.79 -8.03 -8.03
C ASP A 254 -10.23 -6.83 -8.87
N LEU A 255 -11.52 -6.75 -9.24
CA LEU A 255 -12.07 -5.60 -9.94
C LEU A 255 -11.89 -4.31 -9.15
N MET A 256 -12.18 -4.35 -7.85
CA MET A 256 -12.02 -3.19 -6.96
C MET A 256 -10.55 -2.82 -6.77
N ASP A 257 -9.66 -3.79 -6.65
CA ASP A 257 -8.22 -3.54 -6.59
C ASP A 257 -7.70 -2.93 -7.89
N TYR A 258 -8.08 -3.47 -9.05
CA TYR A 258 -7.71 -2.88 -10.34
C TYR A 258 -8.25 -1.46 -10.51
N ALA A 259 -9.54 -1.25 -10.25
CA ALA A 259 -10.13 0.08 -10.35
C ALA A 259 -9.39 1.11 -9.47
N SER A 260 -9.10 0.74 -8.22
CA SER A 260 -8.46 1.66 -7.26
C SER A 260 -6.95 1.76 -7.45
N SER A 261 -6.22 0.68 -7.17
CA SER A 261 -4.76 0.62 -7.13
C SER A 261 -4.12 0.83 -8.50
N LYS A 262 -4.68 0.22 -9.55
CA LYS A 262 -4.09 0.26 -10.90
C LYS A 262 -4.45 1.52 -11.68
N TYR A 263 -5.68 2.05 -11.52
CA TYR A 263 -6.15 3.18 -12.33
C TYR A 263 -6.37 4.47 -11.53
N MET A 264 -7.28 4.47 -10.53
CA MET A 264 -7.68 5.71 -9.85
C MET A 264 -6.52 6.41 -9.15
N LEU A 265 -5.64 5.68 -8.48
CA LEU A 265 -4.50 6.25 -7.76
C LEU A 265 -3.49 6.94 -8.70
N PRO A 266 -2.90 6.27 -9.72
CA PRO A 266 -2.02 6.94 -10.65
C PRO A 266 -2.71 8.12 -11.35
N ILE A 267 -3.93 7.93 -11.85
CA ILE A 267 -4.67 8.99 -12.56
C ILE A 267 -4.89 10.20 -11.63
N GLY A 268 -5.26 9.98 -10.36
CA GLY A 268 -5.39 11.05 -9.38
C GLY A 268 -4.08 11.81 -9.14
N GLY A 269 -2.96 11.11 -9.07
CA GLY A 269 -1.62 11.70 -8.99
C GLY A 269 -1.26 12.54 -10.22
N MET A 270 -1.51 12.01 -11.41
CA MET A 270 -1.28 12.70 -12.69
C MET A 270 -2.14 13.96 -12.81
N LEU A 271 -3.44 13.87 -12.52
CA LEU A 271 -4.34 15.01 -12.57
C LEU A 271 -3.95 16.10 -11.57
N THR A 272 -3.44 15.70 -10.39
CA THR A 272 -2.91 16.64 -9.41
C THR A 272 -1.68 17.39 -9.95
N ALA A 273 -0.75 16.68 -10.59
CA ALA A 273 0.42 17.29 -11.22
C ALA A 273 0.01 18.25 -12.36
N ILE A 274 -0.91 17.84 -13.23
CA ILE A 274 -1.43 18.69 -14.33
C ILE A 274 -2.14 19.93 -13.76
N PHE A 275 -2.97 19.77 -12.72
CA PHE A 275 -3.64 20.89 -12.06
C PHE A 275 -2.64 21.94 -11.54
N ILE A 276 -1.54 21.49 -10.94
CA ILE A 276 -0.48 22.39 -10.45
C ILE A 276 0.18 23.14 -11.61
N ILE A 277 0.52 22.45 -12.71
CA ILE A 277 1.21 23.06 -13.85
C ILE A 277 0.29 24.06 -14.57
N TRP A 278 -0.97 23.68 -14.82
CA TRP A 278 -1.87 24.45 -15.70
C TRP A 278 -2.79 25.43 -14.99
N ARG A 279 -3.28 25.11 -13.78
CA ARG A 279 -4.36 25.89 -13.14
C ARG A 279 -3.90 26.65 -11.91
N TRP A 280 -3.20 26.00 -10.98
CA TRP A 280 -2.70 26.67 -9.77
C TRP A 280 -1.45 27.49 -10.07
N GLY A 281 -0.55 26.94 -10.88
CA GLY A 281 0.70 27.56 -11.28
C GLY A 281 1.84 27.19 -10.35
N VAL A 282 2.93 26.67 -10.93
CA VAL A 282 4.17 26.33 -10.21
C VAL A 282 4.74 27.50 -9.38
N PRO A 283 4.70 28.78 -9.84
CA PRO A 283 5.14 29.89 -9.00
C PRO A 283 4.33 30.05 -7.71
N ALA A 284 3.01 29.83 -7.77
CA ALA A 284 2.13 29.93 -6.60
C ALA A 284 2.38 28.78 -5.62
N LEU A 285 2.58 27.57 -6.13
CA LEU A 285 3.00 26.42 -5.32
C LEU A 285 4.32 26.72 -4.58
N LEU A 286 5.33 27.22 -5.29
CA LEU A 286 6.64 27.51 -4.69
C LEU A 286 6.55 28.61 -3.64
N ALA A 287 5.70 29.63 -3.85
CA ALA A 287 5.47 30.67 -2.85
C ALA A 287 4.94 30.09 -1.53
N GLU A 288 4.01 29.14 -1.58
CA GLU A 288 3.51 28.44 -0.40
C GLU A 288 4.59 27.54 0.24
N MET A 289 5.37 26.81 -0.57
CA MET A 289 6.46 25.96 -0.06
C MET A 289 7.55 26.77 0.66
N TYR A 290 7.85 27.97 0.17
CA TYR A 290 8.87 28.87 0.73
C TYR A 290 8.49 29.49 2.07
N LEU A 291 7.22 29.40 2.51
CA LEU A 291 6.82 29.85 3.85
C LEU A 291 7.50 29.03 4.96
N GLY A 292 7.72 27.72 4.72
CA GLY A 292 8.37 26.81 5.66
C GLY A 292 9.78 26.38 5.26
N MET A 293 10.21 26.66 4.02
CA MET A 293 11.54 26.30 3.51
C MET A 293 12.52 27.48 3.62
N LYS A 294 13.58 27.31 4.43
CA LYS A 294 14.66 28.30 4.53
C LYS A 294 15.53 28.36 3.28
N ASP A 295 15.76 27.22 2.64
CA ASP A 295 16.57 27.11 1.43
C ASP A 295 15.68 26.95 0.19
N GLN A 296 15.73 27.93 -0.72
CA GLN A 296 14.92 27.96 -1.95
C GLN A 296 15.53 27.07 -3.05
N LEU A 297 15.75 25.79 -2.73
CA LEU A 297 16.40 24.83 -3.63
C LEU A 297 15.57 24.50 -4.89
N LEU A 298 14.24 24.72 -4.84
CA LEU A 298 13.30 24.31 -5.88
C LEU A 298 12.89 25.49 -6.76
N ASN A 299 13.46 25.63 -7.94
CA ASN A 299 13.03 26.68 -8.87
C ASN A 299 11.84 26.25 -9.75
N VAL A 300 11.20 27.23 -10.41
CA VAL A 300 10.03 27.01 -11.27
C VAL A 300 10.33 25.98 -12.37
N ARG A 301 11.49 26.08 -13.03
CA ARG A 301 11.85 25.18 -14.13
C ARG A 301 11.98 23.73 -13.66
N LEU A 302 12.69 23.52 -12.55
CA LEU A 302 12.89 22.20 -11.96
C LEU A 302 11.56 21.59 -11.53
N MET A 303 10.72 22.34 -10.82
CA MET A 303 9.43 21.85 -10.36
C MET A 303 8.50 21.52 -11.53
N THR A 304 8.45 22.35 -12.58
CA THR A 304 7.68 22.05 -13.79
C THR A 304 8.20 20.78 -14.48
N ILE A 305 9.52 20.57 -14.56
CA ILE A 305 10.10 19.36 -15.15
C ILE A 305 9.73 18.13 -14.31
N LEU A 306 9.86 18.19 -12.98
CA LEU A 306 9.55 17.06 -12.10
C LEU A 306 8.06 16.67 -12.17
N LEU A 307 7.16 17.66 -12.09
CA LEU A 307 5.72 17.41 -12.20
C LEU A 307 5.32 16.93 -13.60
N GLY A 308 5.91 17.50 -14.65
CA GLY A 308 5.67 17.09 -16.03
C GLY A 308 6.17 15.68 -16.32
N PHE A 309 7.36 15.34 -15.81
CA PHE A 309 7.91 13.98 -15.89
C PHE A 309 7.04 12.98 -15.14
N ALA A 310 6.62 13.29 -13.90
CA ALA A 310 5.72 12.43 -13.14
C ALA A 310 4.39 12.20 -13.88
N ALA A 311 3.77 13.26 -14.41
CA ALA A 311 2.54 13.15 -15.18
C ALA A 311 2.72 12.33 -16.46
N PHE A 312 3.82 12.53 -17.20
CA PHE A 312 4.14 11.79 -18.41
C PHE A 312 4.36 10.30 -18.13
N VAL A 313 5.10 9.96 -17.08
CA VAL A 313 5.36 8.58 -16.69
C VAL A 313 4.05 7.86 -16.37
N ILE A 314 3.17 8.47 -15.58
CA ILE A 314 1.85 7.89 -15.29
C ILE A 314 1.03 7.74 -16.56
N PHE A 315 1.02 8.76 -17.42
CA PHE A 315 0.32 8.69 -18.70
C PHE A 315 0.82 7.51 -19.54
N ALA A 316 2.15 7.33 -19.64
CA ALA A 316 2.74 6.22 -20.38
C ALA A 316 2.36 4.85 -19.80
N ILE A 317 2.35 4.71 -18.47
CA ILE A 317 1.93 3.48 -17.77
C ILE A 317 0.47 3.15 -18.11
N ILE A 318 -0.43 4.11 -17.90
CA ILE A 318 -1.86 3.92 -18.15
C ILE A 318 -2.14 3.69 -19.64
N PHE A 319 -1.43 4.39 -20.52
CA PHE A 319 -1.57 4.21 -21.96
C PHE A 319 -1.12 2.81 -22.40
N ASN A 320 0.02 2.31 -21.90
CA ASN A 320 0.48 0.96 -22.18
C ASN A 320 -0.55 -0.10 -21.76
N GLU A 321 -1.13 0.07 -20.58
CA GLU A 321 -2.17 -0.81 -20.05
C GLU A 321 -3.48 -0.76 -20.84
N LEU A 322 -3.90 0.43 -21.29
CA LEU A 322 -5.08 0.56 -22.16
C LEU A 322 -4.82 -0.10 -23.52
N VAL A 323 -3.62 0.05 -24.08
CA VAL A 323 -3.24 -0.64 -25.32
C VAL A 323 -3.28 -2.15 -25.12
N ALA A 324 -2.74 -2.68 -24.02
CA ALA A 324 -2.83 -4.11 -23.69
C ALA A 324 -4.28 -4.60 -23.64
N LEU A 325 -5.17 -3.82 -23.02
CA LEU A 325 -6.59 -4.16 -22.88
C LEU A 325 -7.33 -4.22 -24.24
N PHE A 326 -7.04 -3.28 -25.15
CA PHE A 326 -7.75 -3.17 -26.44
C PHE A 326 -7.10 -3.95 -27.59
N ALA A 327 -5.78 -4.11 -27.56
CA ALA A 327 -5.01 -4.77 -28.63
C ALA A 327 -4.65 -6.22 -28.31
N GLY A 328 -4.81 -6.68 -27.06
CA GLY A 328 -4.43 -8.01 -26.61
C GLY A 328 -2.92 -8.20 -26.37
N GLU A 329 -2.11 -7.20 -26.70
CA GLU A 329 -0.67 -7.11 -26.46
C GLU A 329 -0.33 -5.71 -25.92
N SER A 330 0.58 -5.62 -24.96
CA SER A 330 1.06 -4.34 -24.44
C SER A 330 1.78 -3.53 -25.53
N LEU A 331 1.76 -2.21 -25.42
CA LEU A 331 2.51 -1.34 -26.34
C LEU A 331 4.01 -1.69 -26.33
N SER A 332 4.54 -2.13 -25.20
CA SER A 332 5.91 -2.65 -25.11
C SER A 332 6.13 -3.91 -25.95
N GLU A 333 5.19 -4.86 -25.96
CA GLU A 333 5.29 -6.07 -26.78
C GLU A 333 5.15 -5.74 -28.27
N ILE A 334 4.25 -4.81 -28.61
CA ILE A 334 4.03 -4.36 -29.99
C ILE A 334 5.27 -3.62 -30.54
N LEU A 335 5.91 -2.78 -29.73
CA LEU A 335 7.04 -1.94 -30.16
C LEU A 335 8.39 -2.65 -30.09
N PHE A 336 8.58 -3.57 -29.15
CA PHE A 336 9.88 -4.17 -28.86
C PHE A 336 9.90 -5.70 -28.96
N GLY A 337 8.77 -6.33 -29.29
CA GLY A 337 8.60 -7.78 -29.31
C GLY A 337 8.26 -8.36 -27.93
N PRO A 338 7.80 -9.61 -27.86
CA PRO A 338 7.54 -10.29 -26.60
C PRO A 338 8.83 -10.38 -25.77
N VAL A 339 8.73 -10.02 -24.49
CA VAL A 339 9.82 -10.17 -23.53
C VAL A 339 9.79 -11.62 -23.06
N GLU A 340 10.74 -12.45 -23.50
CA GLU A 340 10.91 -13.85 -23.06
C GLU A 340 11.17 -13.98 -21.55
#